data_AF-A0A1I4RCY3-F1
#
_entry.id   AF-A0A1I4RCY3-F1
#
_cell.length_a   1.000
_cell.length_b   1.000
_cell.length_c   1.000
_cell.angle_alpha   90.00
_cell.angle_beta   90.00
_cell.angle_gamma   90.00
#
_symmetry.space_group_name_H-M   'P 1'
#
loop_
_entity.id
_entity.type
_entity.pdbx_description
1 polymer ?
#
loop_
_entity_poly.entity_id
_entity_poly.type
_entity_poly.pdbx_seq_one_letter_code
_entity_poly.pdbx_strand_id
1 'polypeptide(L)'
;MQRDSATVIPQGMEVALVEALRSSAADHKTFVENMNEGILLVCLGQSGTVKGTLGKLGGEAERENVKDAILKADSDLLSERLNRTLVKWLVEWNFPGAVPPRVYRVFDDEDLDAHVARDKTISEMGYKPTLKYITDKYGGEWEERQQAEPPAENLTQSGPGAPSPQPSPNNGRGSFAEGEHEDPTPIDPMTEQMIDETTPEWMGMMDRVKIMVDQAESLEQLRDNLLASYGDLEIGQLTEIMAMGFAAAELAGRFDVNEGS
;
A
#
# COMPACT_ATOMS: atom_id res chain seq x y z
N MET A 1 -42.52 7.85 35.27
CA MET A 1 -43.90 8.15 34.83
C MET A 1 -44.47 6.88 34.22
N GLN A 2 -45.21 6.08 35.00
CA GLN A 2 -45.77 4.80 34.56
C GLN A 2 -47.16 5.07 33.94
N ARG A 3 -47.36 4.71 32.67
CA ARG A 3 -48.66 4.83 31.98
C ARG A 3 -49.44 3.53 32.16
N ASP A 4 -50.11 3.37 33.29
CA ASP A 4 -51.06 2.28 33.47
C ASP A 4 -52.38 2.62 32.76
N SER A 5 -52.64 1.97 31.63
CA SER A 5 -53.95 1.98 30.97
C SER A 5 -54.70 0.71 31.34
N ALA A 6 -55.76 0.84 32.13
CA ALA A 6 -56.65 -0.26 32.46
C ALA A 6 -57.80 -0.34 31.43
N THR A 7 -58.02 -1.52 30.85
CA THR A 7 -59.13 -1.78 29.92
C THR A 7 -60.22 -2.58 30.63
N VAL A 8 -61.44 -2.03 30.72
CA VAL A 8 -62.59 -2.69 31.34
C VAL A 8 -63.29 -3.56 30.29
N ILE A 9 -63.45 -4.85 30.58
CA ILE A 9 -64.04 -5.84 29.67
C ILE A 9 -65.39 -6.32 30.24
N PRO A 10 -66.46 -6.38 29.43
CA PRO A 10 -67.78 -6.84 29.87
C PRO A 10 -67.81 -8.34 30.18
N GLN A 11 -68.64 -8.74 31.14
CA GLN A 11 -68.79 -10.14 31.56
C GLN A 11 -69.24 -11.03 30.38
N GLY A 12 -68.40 -12.00 30.04
CA GLY A 12 -68.60 -12.93 28.91
C GLY A 12 -67.60 -12.76 27.76
N MET A 13 -66.74 -11.73 27.79
CA MET A 13 -65.62 -11.58 26.85
C MET A 13 -64.30 -11.98 27.51
N GLU A 14 -63.54 -12.86 26.85
CA GLU A 14 -62.18 -13.22 27.25
C GLU A 14 -61.17 -12.42 26.43
N VAL A 15 -60.17 -11.86 27.11
CA VAL A 15 -58.99 -11.28 26.47
C VAL A 15 -57.84 -12.25 26.67
N ALA A 16 -57.41 -12.87 25.58
CA ALA A 16 -56.19 -13.66 25.53
C ALA A 16 -55.10 -12.84 24.85
N LEU A 17 -53.93 -12.73 25.50
CA LEU A 17 -52.73 -12.31 24.79
C LEU A 17 -52.36 -13.43 23.83
N VAL A 18 -52.37 -13.13 22.53
CA VAL A 18 -51.80 -14.03 21.53
C VAL A 18 -50.30 -14.00 21.73
N GLU A 19 -49.80 -14.91 22.56
CA GLU A 19 -48.37 -15.13 22.69
C GLU A 19 -47.88 -15.61 21.33
N ALA A 20 -47.01 -14.82 20.70
CA ALA A 20 -46.31 -15.26 19.51
C ALA A 20 -45.47 -16.47 19.92
N LEU A 21 -46.00 -17.68 19.67
CA LEU A 21 -45.28 -18.94 19.81
C LEU A 21 -43.97 -18.74 19.04
N ARG A 22 -42.86 -18.54 19.76
CA ARG A 22 -41.60 -18.03 19.21
C ARG A 22 -41.23 -18.82 17.95
N SER A 23 -41.63 -18.31 16.78
CA SER A 23 -41.01 -18.69 15.53
C SER A 23 -39.56 -18.30 15.73
N SER A 24 -38.66 -19.28 15.60
CA SER A 24 -37.20 -19.14 15.63
C SER A 24 -36.79 -17.69 15.54
N ALA A 25 -36.09 -17.18 16.57
CA ALA A 25 -35.44 -15.89 16.50
C ALA A 25 -34.50 -15.92 15.29
N ALA A 26 -35.05 -15.62 14.11
CA ALA A 26 -34.28 -15.46 12.91
C ALA A 26 -33.37 -14.29 13.25
N ASP A 27 -32.08 -14.57 13.25
CA ASP A 27 -31.11 -13.55 13.58
C ASP A 27 -31.12 -12.52 12.45
N HIS A 28 -32.02 -11.55 12.58
CA HIS A 28 -32.22 -10.50 11.60
C HIS A 28 -30.92 -9.71 11.40
N LYS A 29 -30.07 -9.67 12.42
CA LYS A 29 -28.73 -9.09 12.32
C LYS A 29 -27.89 -9.88 11.33
N THR A 30 -27.78 -11.20 11.47
CA THR A 30 -27.05 -12.05 10.50
C THR A 30 -27.64 -11.95 9.10
N PHE A 31 -28.97 -11.90 8.97
CA PHE A 31 -29.61 -11.73 7.67
C PHE A 31 -29.19 -10.42 6.99
N VAL A 32 -29.26 -9.30 7.72
CA VAL A 32 -28.84 -7.98 7.23
C VAL A 32 -27.35 -7.96 6.92
N GLU A 33 -26.51 -8.56 7.75
CA GLU A 33 -25.06 -8.66 7.53
C GLU A 33 -24.72 -9.42 6.24
N ASN A 34 -25.43 -10.52 5.96
CA ASN A 34 -25.27 -11.29 4.73
C ASN A 34 -25.76 -10.51 3.50
N MET A 35 -26.87 -9.78 3.60
CA MET A 35 -27.34 -8.93 2.50
C MET A 35 -26.35 -7.80 2.20
N ASN A 36 -25.84 -7.14 3.25
CA ASN A 36 -24.85 -6.07 3.11
C ASN A 36 -23.55 -6.62 2.48
N GLU A 37 -23.13 -7.82 2.85
CA GLU A 37 -21.97 -8.48 2.23
C GLU A 37 -22.21 -8.81 0.75
N GLY A 38 -23.40 -9.28 0.40
CA GLY A 38 -23.78 -9.51 -1.00
C GLY A 38 -23.76 -8.23 -1.83
N ILE A 39 -24.31 -7.13 -1.30
CA ILE A 39 -24.27 -5.81 -1.95
C ILE A 39 -22.82 -5.36 -2.17
N LEU A 40 -21.99 -5.53 -1.14
CA LEU A 40 -20.60 -5.11 -1.19
C LEU A 40 -19.80 -5.91 -2.22
N LEU A 41 -20.03 -7.21 -2.32
CA LEU A 41 -19.43 -8.06 -3.35
C LEU A 41 -19.89 -7.68 -4.76
N VAL A 42 -21.16 -7.33 -4.95
CA VAL A 42 -21.69 -6.89 -6.26
C VAL A 42 -21.11 -5.54 -6.67
N CYS A 43 -20.98 -4.60 -5.74
CA CYS A 43 -20.50 -3.25 -6.03
C CYS A 43 -18.98 -3.16 -6.20
N LEU A 44 -18.22 -3.83 -5.33
CA LEU A 44 -16.75 -3.71 -5.28
C LEU A 44 -16.01 -4.94 -5.84
N GLY A 45 -16.71 -6.05 -6.08
CA GLY A 45 -16.10 -7.32 -6.48
C GLY A 45 -15.35 -8.05 -5.37
N GLN A 46 -15.18 -7.43 -4.20
CA GLN A 46 -14.45 -7.99 -3.05
C GLN A 46 -14.98 -7.43 -1.73
N SER A 47 -14.89 -8.22 -0.64
CA SER A 47 -15.47 -7.85 0.66
C SER A 47 -14.50 -7.33 1.72
N GLY A 48 -13.27 -7.83 1.73
CA GLY A 48 -12.39 -7.55 2.87
C GLY A 48 -11.65 -6.21 2.88
N THR A 49 -11.87 -5.26 1.95
CA THR A 49 -11.26 -3.91 2.06
C THR A 49 -12.07 -3.11 3.07
N VAL A 50 -13.38 -3.39 3.12
CA VAL A 50 -14.32 -2.81 4.07
C VAL A 50 -14.43 -3.66 5.33
N LYS A 51 -14.34 -5.00 5.21
CA LYS A 51 -14.36 -5.93 6.36
C LYS A 51 -12.98 -6.43 6.81
N GLY A 52 -11.90 -5.86 6.28
CA GLY A 52 -10.55 -6.29 6.59
C GLY A 52 -10.25 -6.08 8.06
N THR A 53 -9.89 -7.15 8.77
CA THR A 53 -9.39 -7.02 10.14
C THR A 53 -7.90 -6.73 10.07
N LEU A 54 -7.45 -5.62 10.67
CA LEU A 54 -6.02 -5.31 10.80
C LEU A 54 -5.28 -6.54 11.35
N GLY A 55 -4.30 -7.05 10.61
CA GLY A 55 -3.45 -8.17 11.03
C GLY A 55 -3.79 -9.55 10.45
N LYS A 56 -4.87 -9.74 9.69
CA LYS A 56 -5.06 -10.94 8.86
C LYS A 56 -4.43 -10.71 7.48
N LEU A 57 -3.10 -10.85 7.39
CA LEU A 57 -2.39 -10.88 6.12
C LEU A 57 -2.84 -12.11 5.33
N GLY A 58 -3.42 -11.88 4.15
CA GLY A 58 -3.86 -12.95 3.27
C GLY A 58 -4.80 -12.43 2.19
N GLY A 59 -4.32 -12.40 0.96
CA GLY A 59 -5.13 -12.11 -0.21
C GLY A 59 -5.06 -10.68 -0.71
N GLU A 60 -4.28 -9.78 -0.09
CA GLU A 60 -4.17 -8.37 -0.48
C GLU A 60 -3.82 -8.20 -1.96
N ALA A 61 -2.89 -9.01 -2.46
CA ALA A 61 -2.51 -9.02 -3.87
C ALA A 61 -3.66 -9.49 -4.77
N GLU A 62 -4.34 -10.61 -4.46
CA GLU A 62 -5.51 -11.06 -5.23
C GLU A 62 -6.63 -10.04 -5.24
N ARG A 63 -6.79 -9.30 -4.14
CA ARG A 63 -7.80 -8.26 -3.96
C ARG A 63 -7.50 -7.01 -4.77
N GLU A 64 -6.24 -6.60 -4.80
CA GLU A 64 -5.76 -5.53 -5.67
C GLU A 64 -5.92 -5.92 -7.14
N ASN A 65 -5.55 -7.14 -7.51
CA ASN A 65 -5.75 -7.68 -8.86
C ASN A 65 -7.23 -7.64 -9.31
N VAL A 66 -8.18 -7.97 -8.42
CA VAL A 66 -9.62 -7.89 -8.74
C VAL A 66 -10.06 -6.45 -8.95
N LYS A 67 -9.62 -5.53 -8.10
CA LYS A 67 -9.90 -4.09 -8.24
C LYS A 67 -9.35 -3.58 -9.59
N ASP A 68 -8.12 -3.92 -9.92
CA ASP A 68 -7.47 -3.45 -11.14
C ASP A 68 -8.11 -4.06 -12.39
N ALA A 69 -8.54 -5.32 -12.33
CA ALA A 69 -9.32 -5.95 -13.40
C ALA A 69 -10.65 -5.24 -13.66
N ILE A 70 -11.39 -4.84 -12.59
CA ILE A 70 -12.64 -4.09 -12.71
C ILE A 70 -12.38 -2.69 -13.29
N LEU A 71 -11.39 -1.98 -12.75
CA LEU A 71 -11.01 -0.65 -13.24
C LEU A 71 -10.61 -0.65 -14.71
N LYS A 72 -9.85 -1.67 -15.13
CA LYS A 72 -9.44 -1.85 -16.52
C LYS A 72 -10.64 -2.15 -17.41
N ALA A 73 -11.53 -3.05 -16.99
CA ALA A 73 -12.75 -3.37 -17.74
C ALA A 73 -13.66 -2.15 -17.93
N ASP A 74 -13.88 -1.36 -16.88
CA ASP A 74 -14.68 -0.14 -16.94
C ASP A 74 -14.05 0.92 -17.84
N SER A 75 -12.73 1.07 -17.76
CA SER A 75 -12.02 1.99 -18.63
C SER A 75 -12.04 1.56 -20.09
N ASP A 76 -11.88 0.28 -20.38
CA ASP A 76 -11.97 -0.26 -21.74
C ASP A 76 -13.36 -0.01 -22.32
N LEU A 77 -14.42 -0.23 -21.52
CA LEU A 77 -15.79 0.08 -21.88
C LEU A 77 -15.96 1.58 -22.21
N LEU A 78 -15.52 2.47 -21.33
CA LEU A 78 -15.63 3.92 -21.53
C LEU A 78 -14.83 4.39 -22.75
N SER A 79 -13.59 3.90 -22.90
CA SER A 79 -12.70 4.21 -24.01
C SER A 79 -13.29 3.74 -25.34
N GLU A 80 -13.86 2.53 -25.37
CA GLU A 80 -14.54 2.02 -26.57
C GLU A 80 -15.76 2.88 -26.93
N ARG A 81 -16.60 3.24 -25.95
CA ARG A 81 -17.76 4.10 -26.19
C ARG A 81 -17.33 5.45 -26.71
N LEU A 82 -16.30 6.05 -26.14
CA LEU A 82 -15.75 7.35 -26.55
C LEU A 82 -15.22 7.30 -28.00
N ASN A 83 -14.43 6.27 -28.33
CA ASN A 83 -13.85 6.08 -29.66
C ASN A 83 -14.91 5.84 -30.74
N ARG A 84 -15.96 5.07 -30.42
CA ARG A 84 -17.04 4.77 -31.37
C ARG A 84 -18.01 5.93 -31.60
N THR A 85 -18.08 6.89 -30.65
CA THR A 85 -19.04 8.00 -30.68
C THR A 85 -18.33 9.33 -30.88
N LEU A 86 -18.01 10.04 -29.79
CA LEU A 86 -17.53 11.42 -29.81
C LEU A 86 -16.27 11.61 -30.65
N VAL A 87 -15.28 10.72 -30.54
CA VAL A 87 -14.03 10.84 -31.31
C VAL A 87 -14.32 10.72 -32.80
N LYS A 88 -15.12 9.72 -33.18
CA LYS A 88 -15.52 9.53 -34.57
C LYS A 88 -16.29 10.74 -35.10
N TRP A 89 -17.30 11.22 -34.37
CA TRP A 89 -18.12 12.36 -34.81
C TRP A 89 -17.32 13.65 -34.94
N LEU A 90 -16.43 13.92 -33.99
CA LEU A 90 -15.57 15.11 -34.03
C LEU A 90 -14.60 15.06 -35.21
N VAL A 91 -14.01 13.90 -35.49
CA VAL A 91 -13.09 13.73 -36.62
C VAL A 91 -13.84 13.82 -37.93
N GLU A 92 -14.98 13.14 -38.09
CA GLU A 92 -15.78 13.22 -39.31
C GLU A 92 -16.28 14.64 -39.58
N TRP A 93 -16.61 15.40 -38.54
CA TRP A 93 -17.04 16.79 -38.65
C TRP A 93 -15.92 17.75 -39.07
N ASN A 94 -14.74 17.63 -38.47
CA ASN A 94 -13.63 18.57 -38.72
C ASN A 94 -12.73 18.14 -39.89
N PHE A 95 -12.58 16.84 -40.11
CA PHE A 95 -11.66 16.23 -41.08
C PHE A 95 -12.31 15.03 -41.80
N PRO A 96 -13.19 15.27 -42.79
CA PRO A 96 -13.86 14.21 -43.53
C PRO A 96 -12.86 13.24 -44.17
N GLY A 97 -13.01 11.94 -43.91
CA GLY A 97 -12.14 10.88 -44.46
C GLY A 97 -10.86 10.61 -43.66
N ALA A 98 -10.59 11.35 -42.57
CA ALA A 98 -9.50 11.04 -41.67
C ALA A 98 -9.81 9.82 -40.79
N VAL A 99 -8.78 9.02 -40.48
CA VAL A 99 -8.90 7.90 -39.53
C VAL A 99 -8.96 8.47 -38.12
N PRO A 100 -10.01 8.20 -37.33
CA PRO A 100 -10.12 8.72 -35.98
C PRO A 100 -9.01 8.15 -35.08
N PRO A 101 -8.41 8.97 -34.20
CA PRO A 101 -7.41 8.49 -33.25
C PRO A 101 -8.06 7.56 -32.23
N ARG A 102 -7.25 6.66 -31.65
CA ARG A 102 -7.70 5.78 -30.57
C ARG A 102 -7.30 6.38 -29.22
N VAL A 103 -8.29 6.70 -28.41
CA VAL A 103 -8.11 7.17 -27.04
C VAL A 103 -8.31 5.99 -26.09
N TYR A 104 -7.37 5.75 -25.20
CA TYR A 104 -7.49 4.75 -24.15
C TYR A 104 -6.74 5.24 -22.92
N ARG A 105 -7.15 4.77 -21.74
CA ARG A 105 -6.43 5.03 -20.50
C ARG A 105 -5.37 3.96 -20.30
N VAL A 106 -4.17 4.40 -19.95
CA VAL A 106 -3.06 3.52 -19.58
C VAL A 106 -3.19 3.17 -18.09
N PHE A 107 -3.08 1.88 -17.76
CA PHE A 107 -3.11 1.33 -16.39
C PHE A 107 -1.78 0.67 -16.00
N ASP A 108 -0.74 0.84 -16.83
CA ASP A 108 0.57 0.29 -16.53
C ASP A 108 1.22 1.13 -15.41
N ASP A 109 0.95 0.75 -14.17
CA ASP A 109 1.90 0.93 -13.08
C ASP A 109 2.81 -0.32 -13.11
N GLU A 110 3.64 -0.42 -14.14
CA GLU A 110 4.66 -1.48 -14.21
C GLU A 110 5.63 -1.29 -13.04
N ASP A 111 5.91 -2.39 -12.32
CA ASP A 111 6.93 -2.41 -11.28
C ASP A 111 8.31 -2.17 -11.91
N LEU A 112 8.77 -0.93 -11.82
CA LEU A 112 10.04 -0.48 -12.39
C LEU A 112 11.23 -1.26 -11.78
N ASP A 113 11.13 -1.72 -10.53
CA ASP A 113 12.20 -2.48 -9.89
C ASP A 113 12.32 -3.89 -10.48
N ALA A 114 11.19 -4.54 -10.75
CA ALA A 114 11.16 -5.82 -11.46
C ALA A 114 11.71 -5.70 -12.89
N HIS A 115 11.49 -4.57 -13.56
CA HIS A 115 12.05 -4.28 -14.86
C HIS A 115 13.57 -4.05 -14.82
N VAL A 116 14.08 -3.32 -13.82
CA VAL A 116 15.52 -3.14 -13.60
C VAL A 116 16.21 -4.47 -13.34
N ALA A 117 15.63 -5.33 -12.51
CA ALA A 117 16.17 -6.66 -12.24
C ALA A 117 16.27 -7.51 -13.52
N ARG A 118 15.22 -7.49 -14.35
CA ARG A 118 15.20 -8.19 -15.64
C ARG A 118 16.22 -7.62 -16.62
N ASP A 119 16.30 -6.30 -16.74
CA ASP A 119 17.24 -5.63 -17.63
C ASP A 119 18.69 -5.90 -17.21
N LYS A 120 18.97 -6.02 -15.91
CA LYS A 120 20.27 -6.48 -15.39
C LYS A 120 20.59 -7.90 -15.87
N THR A 121 19.67 -8.85 -15.71
CA THR A 121 19.88 -10.23 -16.22
C THR A 121 20.07 -10.26 -17.74
N ILE A 122 19.33 -9.45 -18.48
CA ILE A 122 19.48 -9.32 -19.95
C ILE A 122 20.86 -8.76 -20.32
N SER A 123 21.37 -7.81 -19.54
CA SER A 123 22.72 -7.27 -19.70
C SER A 123 23.82 -8.28 -19.38
N GLU A 124 23.62 -9.12 -18.35
CA GLU A 124 24.53 -10.21 -17.99
C GLU A 124 24.56 -11.31 -19.06
N MET A 125 23.45 -11.52 -19.78
CA MET A 125 23.38 -12.41 -20.95
C MET A 125 24.03 -11.80 -22.22
N GLY A 126 24.56 -10.58 -22.14
CA GLY A 126 25.28 -9.91 -23.23
C GLY A 126 24.42 -9.03 -24.15
N TYR A 127 23.16 -8.77 -23.79
CA TYR A 127 22.28 -7.88 -24.55
C TYR A 127 22.20 -6.50 -23.91
N LYS A 128 22.37 -5.44 -24.69
CA LYS A 128 22.23 -4.06 -24.21
C LYS A 128 20.85 -3.49 -24.55
N PRO A 129 20.12 -2.89 -23.58
CA PRO A 129 18.89 -2.16 -23.88
C PRO A 129 19.18 -0.97 -24.81
N THR A 130 18.30 -0.74 -25.79
CA THR A 130 18.42 0.42 -26.69
C THR A 130 17.98 1.70 -25.99
N LEU A 131 18.53 2.85 -26.39
CA LEU A 131 18.13 4.15 -25.85
C LEU A 131 16.61 4.40 -25.94
N LYS A 132 16.00 4.05 -27.08
CA LYS A 132 14.55 4.14 -27.28
C LYS A 132 13.75 3.37 -26.23
N TYR A 133 14.17 2.15 -25.92
CA TYR A 133 13.50 1.31 -24.92
C TYR A 133 13.57 1.93 -23.53
N ILE A 134 14.74 2.47 -23.14
CA ILE A 134 14.92 3.08 -21.83
C ILE A 134 14.07 4.35 -21.70
N THR A 135 14.07 5.22 -22.72
CA THR A 135 13.24 6.44 -22.73
C THR A 135 11.75 6.13 -22.71
N ASP A 136 11.29 5.16 -23.50
CA ASP A 136 9.87 4.78 -23.56
C ASP A 136 9.39 4.14 -22.23
N LYS A 137 10.25 3.42 -21.50
CA LYS A 137 9.89 2.69 -20.28
C LYS A 137 10.15 3.45 -18.98
N TYR A 138 11.29 4.10 -18.85
CA TYR A 138 11.70 4.79 -17.61
C TYR A 138 11.52 6.31 -17.69
N GLY A 139 11.32 6.86 -18.88
CA GLY A 139 11.24 8.31 -19.10
C GLY A 139 12.57 9.04 -18.86
N GLY A 140 12.70 10.27 -19.37
CA GLY A 140 13.88 11.11 -19.16
C GLY A 140 14.93 11.08 -20.28
N GLU A 141 16.01 11.82 -20.05
CA GLU A 141 17.15 11.97 -20.96
C GLU A 141 18.26 10.99 -20.56
N TRP A 142 18.59 10.06 -21.45
CA TRP A 142 19.57 9.00 -21.19
C TRP A 142 20.72 9.06 -22.20
N GLU A 143 21.93 8.75 -21.76
CA GLU A 143 23.11 8.63 -22.63
C GLU A 143 23.63 7.19 -22.63
N GLU A 144 24.05 6.70 -23.80
CA GLU A 144 24.68 5.37 -23.88
C GLU A 144 26.02 5.38 -23.15
N ARG A 145 26.19 4.45 -22.21
CA ARG A 145 27.49 4.23 -21.58
C ARG A 145 28.47 3.69 -22.64
N GLN A 146 29.54 4.45 -22.91
CA GLN A 146 30.64 3.96 -23.76
C GLN A 146 31.22 2.68 -23.15
N GLN A 147 31.38 1.66 -23.98
CA GLN A 147 31.87 0.35 -23.56
C GLN A 147 33.27 0.50 -22.96
N ALA A 148 33.44 0.16 -21.69
CA ALA A 148 34.78 0.03 -21.12
C ALA A 148 35.47 -1.14 -21.84
N GLU A 149 36.54 -0.84 -22.56
CA GLU A 149 37.38 -1.87 -23.19
C GLU A 149 37.87 -2.85 -22.11
N PRO A 150 37.89 -4.16 -22.39
CA PRO A 150 38.45 -5.12 -21.45
C PRO A 150 39.92 -4.77 -21.18
N PRO A 151 40.43 -4.93 -19.94
CA PRO A 151 41.80 -4.59 -19.63
C PRO A 151 42.74 -5.43 -20.51
N ALA A 152 43.56 -4.77 -21.32
CA ALA A 152 44.56 -5.44 -22.13
C ALA A 152 45.50 -6.28 -21.25
N GLU A 153 45.53 -7.60 -21.50
CA GLU A 153 46.55 -8.51 -21.00
C GLU A 153 47.93 -8.03 -21.51
N ASN A 154 48.74 -7.50 -20.60
CA ASN A 154 50.11 -7.08 -20.90
C ASN A 154 51.02 -8.30 -21.08
N LEU A 155 51.26 -8.69 -22.33
CA LEU A 155 52.31 -9.63 -22.72
C LEU A 155 53.62 -8.88 -23.05
N THR A 156 54.59 -8.99 -22.13
CA THR A 156 56.06 -9.06 -22.33
C THR A 156 56.80 -8.01 -23.18
N GLN A 157 57.84 -7.38 -22.61
CA GLN A 157 59.24 -7.53 -23.10
C GLN A 157 60.30 -6.83 -22.22
N SER A 158 61.48 -7.44 -22.23
CA SER A 158 62.65 -7.25 -21.36
C SER A 158 63.73 -6.35 -21.99
N GLY A 159 64.50 -5.58 -21.20
CA GLY A 159 65.85 -5.10 -21.57
C GLY A 159 66.25 -3.69 -21.09
N PRO A 160 67.55 -3.38 -20.83
CA PRO A 160 67.99 -2.75 -19.59
C PRO A 160 68.74 -1.39 -19.73
N GLY A 161 68.70 -0.54 -18.68
CA GLY A 161 69.58 0.63 -18.53
C GLY A 161 69.24 1.55 -17.34
N ALA A 162 70.05 1.48 -16.27
CA ALA A 162 69.96 2.23 -15.00
C ALA A 162 70.43 3.72 -15.14
N PRO A 163 70.46 4.61 -14.09
CA PRO A 163 70.19 4.38 -12.66
C PRO A 163 69.34 5.45 -11.90
N SER A 164 68.86 5.03 -10.72
CA SER A 164 68.21 5.79 -9.64
C SER A 164 69.18 6.64 -8.80
N PRO A 165 68.71 7.48 -7.85
CA PRO A 165 68.66 7.06 -6.42
C PRO A 165 67.45 7.64 -5.62
N GLN A 166 66.61 6.82 -4.93
CA GLN A 166 66.66 6.36 -3.51
C GLN A 166 66.33 7.45 -2.44
N PRO A 167 65.74 7.15 -1.25
CA PRO A 167 65.61 5.85 -0.57
C PRO A 167 64.26 5.50 0.15
N SER A 168 64.01 4.19 0.31
CA SER A 168 63.09 3.54 1.27
C SER A 168 63.66 3.50 2.71
N PRO A 169 62.92 3.04 3.74
CA PRO A 169 62.72 1.59 4.04
C PRO A 169 61.36 1.26 4.72
N ASN A 170 60.92 0.04 5.01
CA ASN A 170 61.10 -1.34 4.53
C ASN A 170 60.20 -2.23 5.43
N ASN A 171 59.86 -3.43 4.93
CA ASN A 171 59.40 -4.65 5.62
C ASN A 171 57.93 -4.73 6.09
N GLY A 172 57.18 -5.82 5.82
CA GLY A 172 57.56 -7.07 5.18
C GLY A 172 56.42 -8.11 5.10
N ARG A 173 56.56 -9.00 4.11
CA ARG A 173 56.18 -10.43 4.06
C ARG A 173 54.82 -10.90 4.64
N GLY A 174 53.90 -11.17 3.73
CA GLY A 174 53.27 -12.49 3.47
C GLY A 174 52.46 -13.18 4.57
N SER A 175 51.19 -13.50 4.25
CA SER A 175 50.60 -14.82 4.54
C SER A 175 49.32 -15.04 3.73
N PHE A 176 49.23 -16.21 3.11
CA PHE A 176 47.97 -16.87 2.78
C PHE A 176 47.14 -17.05 4.07
N ALA A 177 45.83 -16.85 3.97
CA ALA A 177 44.85 -17.46 4.86
C ALA A 177 43.60 -17.77 4.02
N GLU A 178 43.35 -19.06 3.86
CA GLU A 178 42.14 -19.63 3.31
C GLU A 178 41.02 -19.49 4.35
N GLY A 179 39.83 -19.08 3.92
CA GLY A 179 38.65 -18.96 4.76
C GLY A 179 37.42 -18.77 3.88
N GLU A 180 36.54 -19.76 3.92
CA GLU A 180 35.25 -19.82 3.24
C GLU A 180 34.46 -18.50 3.36
N HIS A 181 34.06 -17.94 2.22
CA HIS A 181 33.10 -16.83 2.18
C HIS A 181 31.75 -17.37 1.72
N GLU A 182 30.90 -17.68 2.70
CA GLU A 182 29.45 -17.53 2.55
C GLU A 182 29.15 -16.02 2.51
N ASP A 183 28.45 -15.59 1.46
CA ASP A 183 27.69 -14.33 1.46
C ASP A 183 26.62 -14.41 2.56
N PRO A 184 26.41 -13.32 3.33
CA PRO A 184 25.52 -12.27 2.83
C PRO A 184 26.03 -10.85 3.10
N THR A 185 25.78 -9.95 2.15
CA THR A 185 25.96 -8.49 2.32
C THR A 185 25.08 -7.95 3.45
N PRO A 186 25.63 -7.21 4.44
CA PRO A 186 24.86 -6.59 5.52
C PRO A 186 24.33 -5.20 5.11
N ILE A 187 23.02 -4.98 5.22
CA ILE A 187 22.40 -3.64 5.30
C ILE A 187 21.66 -3.50 6.65
N ASP A 188 22.24 -3.96 7.76
CA ASP A 188 21.48 -4.00 9.03
C ASP A 188 21.99 -3.18 10.23
N PRO A 189 23.27 -2.83 10.43
CA PRO A 189 23.63 -2.25 11.73
C PRO A 189 23.19 -0.79 11.93
N MET A 190 22.87 -0.04 10.87
CA MET A 190 22.56 1.40 10.97
C MET A 190 21.04 1.69 10.94
N THR A 191 20.26 0.82 10.29
CA THR A 191 18.79 0.87 10.32
C THR A 191 18.24 0.29 11.62
N GLU A 192 18.80 -0.83 12.11
CA GLU A 192 18.46 -1.38 13.42
C GLU A 192 18.80 -0.39 14.55
N GLN A 193 19.94 0.30 14.45
CA GLN A 193 20.33 1.31 15.43
C GLN A 193 19.40 2.55 15.41
N MET A 194 18.93 3.00 14.24
CA MET A 194 17.93 4.07 14.15
C MET A 194 16.58 3.65 14.77
N ILE A 195 16.16 2.40 14.56
CA ILE A 195 14.94 1.84 15.15
C ILE A 195 15.07 1.80 16.68
N ASP A 196 16.19 1.33 17.21
CA ASP A 196 16.44 1.28 18.67
C ASP A 196 16.49 2.68 19.31
N GLU A 197 16.99 3.70 18.58
CA GLU A 197 17.08 5.08 19.09
C GLU A 197 15.75 5.86 19.01
N THR A 198 14.85 5.56 18.07
CA THR A 198 13.54 6.26 17.93
C THR A 198 12.37 5.56 18.64
N THR A 199 12.53 4.28 18.98
CA THR A 199 11.51 3.49 19.69
C THR A 199 11.01 4.13 21.00
N PRO A 200 11.86 4.72 21.88
CA PRO A 200 11.38 5.30 23.14
C PRO A 200 10.54 6.56 22.95
N GLU A 201 10.91 7.42 21.99
CA GLU A 201 10.20 8.66 21.63
C GLU A 201 8.82 8.32 21.04
N TRP A 202 8.78 7.32 20.14
CA TRP A 202 7.53 6.85 19.54
C TRP A 202 6.59 6.18 20.55
N MET A 203 7.12 5.35 21.46
CA MET A 203 6.33 4.80 22.57
C MET A 203 5.78 5.90 23.48
N GLY A 204 6.59 6.91 23.82
CA GLY A 204 6.13 8.05 24.62
C GLY A 204 5.09 8.93 23.92
N MET A 205 5.05 8.93 22.58
CA MET A 205 4.01 9.59 21.80
C MET A 205 2.73 8.76 21.77
N MET A 206 2.83 7.44 21.60
CA MET A 206 1.71 6.50 21.67
C MET A 206 1.01 6.55 23.03
N ASP A 207 1.76 6.57 24.13
CA ASP A 207 1.21 6.65 25.48
C ASP A 207 0.43 7.97 25.71
N ARG A 208 0.92 9.07 25.14
CA ARG A 208 0.22 10.37 25.19
C ARG A 208 -1.08 10.34 24.40
N VAL A 209 -1.07 9.76 23.20
CA VAL A 209 -2.28 9.59 22.38
C VAL A 209 -3.30 8.71 23.11
N LYS A 210 -2.85 7.62 23.75
CA LYS A 210 -3.72 6.74 24.54
C LYS A 210 -4.38 7.49 25.71
N ILE A 211 -3.63 8.31 26.44
CA ILE A 211 -4.20 9.14 27.52
C ILE A 211 -5.24 10.12 26.98
N MET A 212 -5.01 10.73 25.81
CA MET A 212 -5.98 11.63 25.19
C MET A 212 -7.25 10.91 24.76
N VAL A 213 -7.12 9.67 24.28
CA VAL A 213 -8.26 8.80 23.93
C VAL A 213 -9.05 8.43 25.18
N ASP A 214 -8.40 7.99 26.25
CA ASP A 214 -9.06 7.58 27.50
C ASP A 214 -9.76 8.75 28.22
N GLN A 215 -9.32 9.99 27.99
CA GLN A 215 -9.89 11.21 28.60
C GLN A 215 -10.91 11.93 27.72
N ALA A 216 -11.05 11.55 26.45
CA ALA A 216 -11.96 12.24 25.54
C ALA A 216 -13.40 11.72 25.71
N GLU A 217 -14.34 12.62 25.99
CA GLU A 217 -15.76 12.29 26.10
C GLU A 217 -16.47 12.32 24.73
N SER A 218 -15.78 12.78 23.68
CA SER A 218 -16.29 12.83 22.30
C SER A 218 -15.14 12.82 21.28
N LEU A 219 -15.45 12.39 20.04
CA LEU A 219 -14.48 12.37 18.94
C LEU A 219 -14.04 13.78 18.52
N GLU A 220 -14.91 14.77 18.67
CA GLU A 220 -14.62 16.17 18.42
C GLU A 220 -13.62 16.71 19.44
N GLN A 221 -13.77 16.35 20.72
CA GLN A 221 -12.82 16.73 21.78
C GLN A 221 -11.47 16.04 21.58
N LEU A 222 -11.45 14.78 21.13
CA LEU A 222 -10.22 14.07 20.80
C LEU A 222 -9.49 14.74 19.62
N ARG A 223 -10.21 15.10 18.55
CA ARG A 223 -9.66 15.82 17.40
C ARG A 223 -8.99 17.13 17.85
N ASP A 224 -9.69 17.91 18.67
CA ASP A 224 -9.21 19.22 19.11
C ASP A 224 -7.99 19.08 20.04
N ASN A 225 -7.96 18.04 20.89
CA ASN A 225 -6.81 17.73 21.75
C ASN A 225 -5.57 17.27 20.94
N LEU A 226 -5.78 16.45 19.90
CA LEU A 226 -4.71 16.01 19.00
C LEU A 226 -4.14 17.17 18.18
N LEU A 227 -5.00 18.05 17.68
CA LEU A 227 -4.59 19.28 16.98
C LEU A 227 -3.80 20.22 17.90
N ALA A 228 -4.23 20.38 19.15
CA ALA A 228 -3.53 21.23 20.11
C ALA A 228 -2.14 20.67 20.51
N SER A 229 -1.97 19.34 20.48
CA SER A 229 -0.74 18.69 20.93
C SER A 229 0.26 18.41 19.82
N TYR A 230 -0.21 18.26 18.58
CA TYR A 230 0.59 17.79 17.44
C TYR A 230 0.45 18.68 16.19
N GLY A 231 -0.28 19.80 16.26
CA GLY A 231 -0.53 20.68 15.12
C GLY A 231 0.72 21.31 14.48
N ASP A 232 1.85 21.30 15.17
CA ASP A 232 3.14 21.79 14.66
C ASP A 232 3.94 20.73 13.87
N LEU A 233 3.45 19.49 13.77
CA LEU A 233 4.09 18.41 13.01
C LEU A 233 3.88 18.55 11.50
N GLU A 234 4.75 17.89 10.74
CA GLU A 234 4.55 17.75 9.29
C GLU A 234 3.19 17.09 9.01
N ILE A 235 2.48 17.59 7.98
CA ILE A 235 1.12 17.18 7.63
C ILE A 235 0.98 15.65 7.50
N GLY A 236 2.01 14.96 6.97
CA GLY A 236 2.03 13.50 6.88
C GLY A 236 1.99 12.82 8.25
N GLN A 237 2.86 13.26 9.17
CA GLN A 237 2.95 12.73 10.54
C GLN A 237 1.70 13.05 11.36
N LEU A 238 1.14 14.25 11.19
CA LEU A 238 -0.12 14.64 11.83
C LEU A 238 -1.29 13.75 11.37
N THR A 239 -1.33 13.42 10.07
CA THR A 239 -2.36 12.53 9.50
C THR A 239 -2.28 11.13 10.10
N GLU A 240 -1.06 10.61 10.27
CA GLU A 240 -0.81 9.30 10.89
C GLU A 240 -1.25 9.26 12.36
N ILE A 241 -0.90 10.29 13.14
CA ILE A 241 -1.30 10.40 14.56
C ILE A 241 -2.82 10.53 14.70
N MET A 242 -3.48 11.29 13.83
CA MET A 242 -4.95 11.39 13.83
C MET A 242 -5.62 10.07 13.49
N ALA A 243 -5.13 9.36 12.46
CA ALA A 243 -5.67 8.07 12.07
C ALA A 243 -5.56 7.05 13.22
N MET A 244 -4.40 7.04 13.89
CA MET A 244 -4.14 6.17 15.03
C MET A 244 -5.03 6.51 16.24
N GLY A 245 -5.18 7.80 16.57
CA GLY A 245 -6.03 8.26 17.67
C GLY A 245 -7.50 7.88 17.48
N PHE A 246 -8.04 8.06 16.27
CA PHE A 246 -9.44 7.69 15.98
C PHE A 246 -9.65 6.17 15.95
N ALA A 247 -8.71 5.40 15.40
CA ALA A 247 -8.77 3.94 15.41
C ALA A 247 -8.72 3.37 16.84
N ALA A 248 -7.89 3.95 17.72
CA ALA A 248 -7.82 3.58 19.12
C ALA A 248 -9.11 3.91 19.88
N ALA A 249 -9.70 5.10 19.65
CA ALA A 249 -10.96 5.49 20.26
C ALA A 249 -12.14 4.60 19.81
N GLU A 250 -12.18 4.21 18.54
CA GLU A 250 -13.19 3.28 18.03
C GLU A 250 -13.05 1.89 18.65
N LEU A 251 -11.82 1.39 18.80
CA LEU A 251 -11.56 0.09 19.43
C LEU A 251 -11.91 0.09 20.93
N ALA A 252 -11.54 1.16 21.66
CA ALA A 252 -11.86 1.33 23.07
C ALA A 252 -13.38 1.41 23.29
N GLY A 253 -14.08 2.20 22.49
CA GLY A 253 -15.55 2.31 22.56
C GLY A 253 -16.27 0.98 22.28
N ARG A 254 -15.75 0.14 21.37
CA ARG A 254 -16.30 -1.21 21.13
C ARG A 254 -16.03 -2.19 22.26
N PHE A 255 -14.94 -2.03 23.01
CA PHE A 255 -14.63 -2.84 24.19
C PHE A 255 -15.55 -2.50 25.37
N ASP A 256 -15.75 -1.21 25.66
CA ASP A 256 -16.63 -0.76 26.76
C ASP A 256 -18.09 -1.19 26.58
N VAL A 257 -18.58 -1.21 25.33
CA VAL A 257 -19.94 -1.70 25.00
C VAL A 257 -20.08 -3.22 25.23
N ASN A 258 -18.99 -3.98 25.10
CA ASN A 258 -18.99 -5.44 25.29
C ASN A 258 -18.78 -5.87 26.75
N GLU A 259 -18.11 -5.08 27.60
CA GLU A 259 -18.01 -5.34 29.05
C GLU A 259 -19.20 -4.81 29.85
N GLY A 260 -20.00 -3.91 29.28
CA GLY A 260 -21.19 -3.32 29.91
C GLY A 260 -22.51 -4.10 29.78
N SER A 261 -22.49 -5.38 29.37
CA SER A 261 -23.69 -6.24 29.21
C SER A 261 -23.74 -7.40 30.19
#